data_AF-A0A7V8NL96-F1
#
_entry.id   AF-A0A7V8NL96-F1
#
_cell.length_a   1.000
_cell.length_b   1.000
_cell.length_c   1.000
_cell.angle_alpha   90.00
_cell.angle_beta   90.00
_cell.angle_gamma   90.00
#
_symmetry.space_group_name_H-M   'P 1'
#
loop_
_entity.id
_entity.type
_entity.pdbx_description
1 polymer ?
#
loop_
_entity_poly.entity_id
_entity_poly.type
_entity_poly.pdbx_seq_one_letter_code
_entity_poly.pdbx_strand_id
1 'polypeptide(L)'
;MQTALKSRALEFRDQLSRRVLVADGALGTMLYARGAFINRCFDELNLSAPDMVRQIHQEYVKAGAHLIETNTFGANRARLAGFGLAEKLKAINEAGVRLAREGTQGGAFVAAAVGPLGLRIEPLGPTSFAEARTFFREQLEALFGAGIDLVIFETFGDLNELREAVYAARETGGPDPVLIAQVT
;
A
#
# COMPACT_ATOMS: atom_id res chain seq x y z
N MET A 1 26.28 6.63 -24.41
CA MET A 1 25.83 7.35 -23.20
C MET A 1 24.92 6.42 -22.41
N GLN A 2 25.43 5.82 -21.34
CA GLN A 2 24.61 5.08 -20.39
C GLN A 2 23.71 6.09 -19.67
N THR A 3 22.40 6.03 -19.92
CA THR A 3 21.41 6.70 -19.08
C THR A 3 21.62 6.15 -17.68
N ALA A 4 22.06 6.98 -16.73
CA ALA A 4 22.11 6.60 -15.33
C ALA A 4 20.73 6.01 -14.97
N LEU A 5 20.72 4.81 -14.36
CA LEU A 5 19.48 4.16 -13.91
C LEU A 5 18.75 5.15 -13.00
N LYS A 6 17.74 5.84 -13.52
CA LYS A 6 16.87 6.70 -12.72
C LYS A 6 16.10 5.78 -11.78
N SER A 7 16.10 6.06 -10.48
CA SER A 7 15.22 5.33 -9.55
C SER A 7 13.77 5.51 -10.00
N ARG A 8 12.90 4.52 -9.70
CA ARG A 8 11.48 4.60 -10.04
C ARG A 8 10.80 5.82 -9.42
N ALA A 9 11.26 6.23 -8.24
CA ALA A 9 10.86 7.47 -7.58
C ALA A 9 11.19 8.73 -8.42
N LEU A 10 12.41 8.81 -8.98
CA LEU A 10 12.80 9.92 -9.86
C LEU A 10 12.03 9.91 -11.18
N GLU A 11 11.80 8.72 -11.74
CA GLU A 11 10.98 8.57 -12.96
C GLU A 11 9.54 9.04 -12.71
N PHE A 12 8.94 8.66 -11.59
CA PHE A 12 7.60 9.10 -11.21
C PHE A 12 7.51 10.63 -11.11
N ARG A 13 8.47 11.27 -10.42
CA ARG A 13 8.53 12.74 -10.29
C ARG A 13 8.67 13.43 -11.65
N ASP A 14 9.52 12.90 -12.53
CA ASP A 14 9.70 13.44 -13.88
C ASP A 14 8.41 13.33 -14.70
N GLN A 15 7.74 12.17 -14.68
CA GLN A 15 6.47 11.99 -15.39
C GLN A 15 5.36 12.90 -14.84
N LEU A 16 5.24 13.03 -13.51
CA LEU A 16 4.24 13.87 -12.86
C LEU A 16 4.41 15.36 -13.23
N SER A 17 5.65 15.81 -13.47
CA SER A 17 5.91 17.19 -13.90
C SER A 17 5.50 17.49 -15.36
N ARG A 18 5.29 16.45 -16.18
CA ARG A 18 5.07 16.57 -17.63
C ARG A 18 3.66 16.22 -18.06
N ARG A 19 2.95 15.40 -17.28
CA ARG A 19 1.60 14.92 -17.60
C ARG A 19 0.83 14.55 -16.35
N VAL A 20 -0.49 14.53 -16.50
CA VAL A 20 -1.38 13.93 -15.50
C VAL A 20 -1.16 12.42 -15.46
N LEU A 21 -0.97 11.88 -14.26
CA LEU A 21 -0.98 10.44 -14.00
C LEU A 21 -2.34 10.07 -13.41
N VAL A 22 -2.87 8.92 -13.84
CA VAL A 22 -4.18 8.41 -13.43
C VAL A 22 -3.92 7.19 -12.55
N ALA A 23 -4.43 7.21 -11.31
CA ALA A 23 -4.41 6.05 -10.42
C ALA A 23 -5.58 5.11 -10.73
N ASP A 24 -5.54 3.90 -10.19
CA ASP A 24 -6.65 2.97 -10.23
C ASP A 24 -7.85 3.44 -9.38
N GLY A 25 -8.94 2.67 -9.48
CA GLY A 25 -10.14 2.88 -8.69
C GLY A 25 -10.20 1.96 -7.47
N ALA A 26 -11.37 1.93 -6.82
CA ALA A 26 -11.57 1.17 -5.59
C ALA A 26 -11.34 -0.34 -5.77
N LEU A 27 -10.28 -0.86 -5.15
CA LEU A 27 -9.97 -2.30 -5.14
C LEU A 27 -10.99 -3.09 -4.30
N GLY A 28 -11.35 -2.59 -3.12
CA GLY A 28 -12.33 -3.23 -2.23
C GLY A 28 -13.70 -3.43 -2.89
N THR A 29 -14.18 -2.45 -3.65
CA THR A 29 -15.43 -2.56 -4.43
C THR A 29 -15.33 -3.65 -5.49
N MET A 30 -14.19 -3.74 -6.17
CA MET A 30 -13.94 -4.76 -7.20
C MET A 30 -13.82 -6.17 -6.62
N LEU A 31 -13.25 -6.31 -5.42
CA LEU A 31 -13.21 -7.59 -4.69
C LEU A 31 -14.62 -8.00 -4.25
N TYR A 32 -15.40 -7.07 -3.71
CA TYR A 32 -16.78 -7.33 -3.30
C TYR A 32 -17.65 -7.79 -4.47
N ALA A 33 -17.55 -7.10 -5.61
CA ALA A 33 -18.28 -7.47 -6.84
C ALA A 33 -17.93 -8.89 -7.34
N ARG A 34 -16.77 -9.43 -6.95
CA ARG A 34 -16.31 -10.80 -7.29
C ARG A 34 -16.57 -11.83 -6.18
N GLY A 35 -17.39 -11.48 -5.18
CA GLY A 35 -17.84 -12.39 -4.14
C GLY A 35 -16.98 -12.40 -2.86
N ALA A 36 -16.05 -11.46 -2.69
CA ALA A 36 -15.38 -11.25 -1.40
C ALA A 36 -16.26 -10.41 -0.47
N PHE A 37 -16.95 -11.06 0.46
CA PHE A 37 -17.84 -10.36 1.40
C PHE A 37 -17.06 -9.60 2.49
N ILE A 38 -17.68 -8.54 3.02
CA ILE A 38 -17.09 -7.58 3.97
C ILE A 38 -16.63 -8.19 5.30
N ASN A 39 -17.08 -9.40 5.63
CA ASN A 39 -16.66 -10.11 6.83
C ASN A 39 -15.29 -10.81 6.68
N ARG A 40 -14.67 -10.74 5.49
CA ARG A 40 -13.32 -11.25 5.25
C ARG A 40 -12.28 -10.14 5.27
N CYS A 41 -11.05 -10.50 5.62
CA CYS A 41 -9.89 -9.63 5.41
C CYS A 41 -9.58 -9.59 3.91
N PHE A 42 -9.75 -8.42 3.27
CA PHE A 42 -9.45 -8.27 1.85
C PHE A 42 -7.96 -8.40 1.55
N ASP A 43 -7.09 -7.96 2.46
CA ASP A 43 -5.64 -8.13 2.31
C ASP A 43 -5.25 -9.62 2.24
N GLU A 44 -5.95 -10.50 2.98
CA GLU A 44 -5.72 -11.96 2.97
C GLU A 44 -5.97 -12.58 1.58
N LEU A 45 -6.75 -11.94 0.72
CA LEU A 45 -7.00 -12.41 -0.65
C LEU A 45 -5.72 -12.42 -1.49
N ASN A 46 -4.67 -11.69 -1.10
CA ASN A 46 -3.34 -11.82 -1.71
C ASN A 46 -2.79 -13.25 -1.61
N LEU A 47 -3.20 -13.99 -0.58
CA LEU A 47 -2.79 -15.38 -0.36
C LEU A 47 -3.89 -16.36 -0.74
N SER A 48 -5.14 -16.07 -0.37
CA SER A 48 -6.25 -17.02 -0.53
C SER A 48 -6.96 -16.94 -1.89
N ALA A 49 -6.85 -15.84 -2.62
CA ALA A 49 -7.43 -15.65 -3.95
C ALA A 49 -6.53 -14.78 -4.88
N PRO A 50 -5.25 -15.14 -5.07
CA PRO A 50 -4.28 -14.30 -5.77
C PRO A 50 -4.67 -13.97 -7.21
N ASP A 51 -5.27 -14.92 -7.93
CA ASP A 51 -5.70 -14.70 -9.32
C ASP A 51 -6.77 -13.61 -9.42
N MET A 52 -7.69 -13.53 -8.45
CA MET A 52 -8.72 -12.51 -8.40
C MET A 52 -8.10 -11.11 -8.25
N VAL A 53 -7.16 -10.96 -7.30
CA VAL A 53 -6.46 -9.69 -7.05
C VAL A 53 -5.65 -9.28 -8.28
N ARG A 54 -4.87 -10.20 -8.87
CA ARG A 54 -4.10 -9.93 -10.09
C ARG A 54 -4.98 -9.49 -11.25
N GLN A 55 -6.12 -10.15 -11.47
CA GLN A 55 -7.05 -9.79 -12.54
C GLN A 55 -7.60 -8.37 -12.37
N ILE A 56 -7.93 -7.95 -11.14
CA ILE A 56 -8.37 -6.57 -10.86
C ILE A 56 -7.30 -5.56 -11.25
N HIS A 57 -6.04 -5.78 -10.86
CA HIS A 57 -4.94 -4.90 -11.27
C HIS A 57 -4.78 -4.84 -12.80
N GLN A 58 -4.89 -5.99 -13.50
CA GLN A 58 -4.83 -6.04 -14.97
C GLN A 58 -5.96 -5.23 -15.61
N GLU A 59 -7.17 -5.28 -15.05
CA GLU A 59 -8.31 -4.52 -15.56
C GLU A 59 -8.10 -3.02 -15.42
N TYR A 60 -7.57 -2.54 -14.27
CA TYR A 60 -7.26 -1.12 -14.11
C TYR A 60 -6.16 -0.65 -15.07
N VAL A 61 -5.12 -1.45 -15.29
CA VAL A 61 -4.08 -1.13 -16.28
C VAL A 61 -4.67 -1.09 -17.70
N LYS A 62 -5.54 -2.05 -18.06
CA LYS A 62 -6.25 -2.03 -19.35
C LYS A 62 -7.17 -0.82 -19.50
N ALA A 63 -7.72 -0.31 -18.40
CA ALA A 63 -8.53 0.91 -18.38
C ALA A 63 -7.69 2.20 -18.47
N GLY A 64 -6.34 2.11 -18.44
CA GLY A 64 -5.43 3.24 -18.59
C GLY A 64 -4.84 3.78 -17.29
N ALA A 65 -4.92 3.03 -16.19
CA ALA A 65 -4.25 3.39 -14.95
C ALA A 65 -2.72 3.38 -15.13
N HIS A 66 -2.08 4.47 -14.72
CA HIS A 66 -0.64 4.66 -14.71
C HIS A 66 -0.01 4.30 -13.36
N LEU A 67 -0.82 4.26 -12.30
CA LEU A 67 -0.44 3.93 -10.95
C LEU A 67 -1.45 2.91 -10.41
N ILE A 68 -0.95 1.81 -9.86
CA ILE A 68 -1.75 0.74 -9.25
C ILE A 68 -1.41 0.67 -7.78
N GLU A 69 -2.43 0.70 -6.94
CA GLU A 69 -2.31 0.48 -5.51
C GLU A 69 -2.30 -1.01 -5.18
N THR A 70 -1.41 -1.43 -4.28
CA THR A 70 -1.38 -2.81 -3.79
C THR A 70 -2.61 -3.11 -2.94
N ASN A 71 -3.06 -4.36 -2.92
CA ASN A 71 -4.10 -4.80 -1.99
C ASN A 71 -3.55 -4.96 -0.56
N THR A 72 -3.14 -3.87 0.08
CA THR A 72 -2.46 -3.88 1.39
C THR A 72 -2.94 -2.80 2.34
N PHE A 73 -4.05 -2.13 2.05
CA PHE A 73 -4.58 -1.03 2.87
C PHE A 73 -4.62 -1.37 4.36
N GLY A 74 -5.13 -2.56 4.70
CA GLY A 74 -5.28 -3.04 6.07
C GLY A 74 -4.20 -4.01 6.52
N ALA A 75 -3.14 -4.23 5.74
CA ALA A 75 -2.16 -5.29 5.97
C ALA A 75 -1.12 -4.96 7.06
N ASN A 76 -1.51 -4.24 8.12
CA ASN A 76 -0.69 -4.01 9.31
C ASN A 76 -1.04 -4.98 10.45
N ARG A 77 -0.14 -5.13 11.42
CA ARG A 77 -0.28 -6.11 12.51
C ARG A 77 -1.57 -5.92 13.30
N ALA A 78 -1.94 -4.67 13.61
CA ALA A 78 -3.12 -4.35 14.42
C ALA A 78 -4.43 -4.80 13.74
N ARG A 79 -4.61 -4.45 12.47
CA ARG A 79 -5.77 -4.85 11.66
C ARG A 79 -5.80 -6.36 11.44
N LEU A 80 -4.68 -6.97 11.06
CA LEU A 80 -4.58 -8.39 10.80
C LEU A 80 -4.81 -9.26 12.05
N ALA A 81 -4.44 -8.76 13.23
CA ALA A 81 -4.71 -9.44 14.51
C ALA A 81 -6.21 -9.66 14.73
N GLY A 82 -7.06 -8.71 14.32
CA GLY A 82 -8.52 -8.85 14.39
C GLY A 82 -9.09 -10.02 13.57
N PHE A 83 -8.31 -10.52 12.60
CA PHE A 83 -8.66 -11.69 11.78
C PHE A 83 -7.84 -12.94 12.12
N GLY A 84 -6.97 -12.89 13.15
CA GLY A 84 -6.05 -13.99 13.46
C GLY A 84 -4.93 -14.18 12.44
N LEU A 85 -4.57 -13.12 11.70
CA LEU A 85 -3.62 -13.15 10.58
C LEU A 85 -2.34 -12.34 10.84
N ALA A 86 -2.10 -11.88 12.06
CA ALA A 86 -0.93 -11.05 12.41
C ALA A 86 0.40 -11.68 11.97
N GLU A 87 0.55 -13.00 12.15
CA GLU A 87 1.77 -13.75 11.76
C GLU A 87 1.94 -13.90 10.24
N LYS A 88 0.90 -13.58 9.45
CA LYS A 88 0.95 -13.57 7.99
C LYS A 88 1.24 -12.19 7.39
N LEU A 89 1.49 -11.16 8.22
CA LEU A 89 1.71 -9.78 7.77
C LEU A 89 2.70 -9.70 6.61
N LYS A 90 3.90 -10.26 6.78
CA LYS A 90 4.94 -10.21 5.76
C LYS A 90 4.48 -10.87 4.47
N ALA A 91 3.97 -12.10 4.55
CA ALA A 91 3.51 -12.86 3.40
C ALA A 91 2.37 -12.17 2.64
N ILE A 92 1.42 -11.55 3.36
CA ILE A 92 0.30 -10.81 2.77
C ILE A 92 0.79 -9.57 2.01
N ASN A 93 1.68 -8.77 2.61
CA ASN A 93 2.22 -7.57 1.96
C ASN A 93 3.08 -7.91 0.74
N GLU A 94 4.02 -8.86 0.88
CA GLU A 94 4.88 -9.28 -0.23
C GLU A 94 4.06 -9.86 -1.39
N ALA A 95 3.00 -10.62 -1.09
CA ALA A 95 2.09 -11.12 -2.11
C ALA A 95 1.30 -9.98 -2.78
N GLY A 96 0.84 -8.98 -2.03
CA GLY A 96 0.16 -7.80 -2.59
C GLY A 96 1.04 -7.05 -3.60
N VAL A 97 2.31 -6.81 -3.26
CA VAL A 97 3.27 -6.16 -4.17
C VAL A 97 3.52 -7.03 -5.41
N ARG A 98 3.75 -8.34 -5.22
CA ARG A 98 3.96 -9.28 -6.34
C ARG A 98 2.77 -9.29 -7.30
N LEU A 99 1.54 -9.40 -6.79
CA LEU A 99 0.33 -9.46 -7.61
C LEU A 99 0.07 -8.16 -8.36
N ALA A 100 0.34 -7.01 -7.74
CA ALA A 100 0.29 -5.73 -8.43
C ALA A 100 1.31 -5.70 -9.58
N ARG A 101 2.57 -6.10 -9.35
CA ARG A 101 3.61 -6.17 -10.40
C ARG A 101 3.26 -7.12 -11.54
N GLU A 102 2.77 -8.32 -11.23
CA GLU A 102 2.28 -9.26 -12.23
C GLU A 102 1.09 -8.68 -13.02
N GLY A 103 0.21 -7.95 -12.33
CA GLY A 103 -0.94 -7.30 -12.94
C GLY A 103 -0.57 -6.15 -13.86
N THR A 104 0.48 -5.39 -13.52
CA THR A 104 0.92 -4.26 -14.35
C THR A 104 1.75 -4.66 -15.55
N GLN A 105 2.42 -5.82 -15.49
CA GLN A 105 3.38 -6.26 -16.51
C GLN A 105 4.44 -5.18 -16.82
N GLY A 106 4.76 -4.32 -15.84
CA GLY A 106 5.68 -3.19 -15.98
C GLY A 106 5.09 -1.93 -16.64
N GLY A 107 3.81 -1.93 -17.01
CA GLY A 107 3.14 -0.80 -17.68
C GLY A 107 2.69 0.34 -16.76
N ALA A 108 2.68 0.11 -15.45
CA ALA A 108 2.24 1.08 -14.44
C ALA A 108 3.15 1.06 -13.21
N PHE A 109 3.20 2.19 -12.50
CA PHE A 109 3.83 2.28 -11.18
C PHE A 109 3.04 1.46 -10.16
N VAL A 110 3.73 0.89 -9.17
CA VAL A 110 3.09 0.15 -8.06
C VAL A 110 3.28 0.94 -6.77
N ALA A 111 2.18 1.46 -6.23
CA ALA A 111 2.13 2.13 -4.94
C ALA A 111 1.75 1.13 -3.84
N ALA A 112 2.45 1.18 -2.71
CA ALA A 112 1.92 0.62 -1.48
C ALA A 112 0.69 1.41 -1.03
N ALA A 113 -0.46 0.74 -0.91
CA ALA A 113 -1.60 1.26 -0.16
C ALA A 113 -1.40 0.97 1.34
N VAL A 114 -1.36 2.03 2.15
CA VAL A 114 -1.23 1.93 3.61
C VAL A 114 -2.33 2.78 4.24
N GLY A 115 -3.27 2.12 4.94
CA GLY A 115 -4.36 2.76 5.66
C GLY A 115 -4.09 2.93 7.16
N PRO A 116 -5.02 3.55 7.90
CA PRO A 116 -4.90 3.73 9.34
C PRO A 116 -5.00 2.40 10.10
N LEU A 117 -4.34 2.35 11.26
CA LEU A 117 -4.23 1.15 12.12
C LEU A 117 -5.59 0.70 12.68
N GLY A 118 -6.56 1.62 12.75
CA GLY A 118 -7.84 1.35 13.40
C GLY A 118 -7.73 1.24 14.92
N LEU A 119 -6.66 1.79 15.49
CA LEU A 119 -6.41 1.86 16.93
C LEU A 119 -6.72 3.26 17.46
N ARG A 120 -7.00 3.36 18.75
CA ARG A 120 -7.04 4.65 19.44
C ARG A 120 -5.65 4.98 19.96
N ILE A 121 -5.05 6.01 19.37
CA ILE A 121 -3.72 6.51 19.74
C ILE A 121 -3.86 7.59 20.81
N GLU A 122 -2.86 7.75 21.67
CA GLU A 122 -2.80 8.80 22.69
C GLU A 122 -3.17 10.19 22.14
N PRO A 123 -3.93 11.00 22.88
CA PRO A 123 -4.50 10.74 24.21
C PRO A 123 -5.85 9.99 24.19
N LEU A 124 -6.35 9.62 23.01
CA LEU A 124 -7.70 9.03 22.84
C LEU A 124 -7.75 7.53 23.15
N GLY A 125 -6.60 6.89 23.29
CA GLY A 125 -6.48 5.49 23.66
C GLY A 125 -5.09 5.13 24.18
N PRO A 126 -4.87 3.82 24.43
CA PRO A 126 -3.69 3.34 25.13
C PRO A 126 -2.46 3.17 24.22
N THR A 127 -2.62 3.25 22.90
CA THR A 127 -1.52 3.07 21.96
C THR A 127 -0.70 4.35 21.88
N SER A 128 0.56 4.29 22.23
CA SER A 128 1.48 5.41 22.09
C SER A 128 1.80 5.71 20.61
N PHE A 129 2.25 6.92 20.32
CA PHE A 129 2.75 7.27 18.97
C PHE A 129 3.93 6.38 18.53
N ALA A 130 4.78 5.96 19.46
CA ALA A 130 5.92 5.09 19.17
C ALA A 130 5.49 3.66 18.80
N GLU A 131 4.45 3.14 19.45
CA GLU A 131 3.84 1.86 19.08
C GLU A 131 3.15 1.95 17.72
N ALA A 132 2.38 3.01 17.48
CA ALA A 132 1.76 3.26 16.17
C ALA A 132 2.81 3.28 15.04
N ARG A 133 3.92 4.01 15.24
CA ARG A 133 5.05 4.03 14.29
C ARG A 133 5.63 2.63 14.05
N THR A 134 5.75 1.81 15.11
CA THR A 134 6.27 0.45 14.99
C THR A 134 5.36 -0.42 14.11
N PHE A 135 4.04 -0.33 14.26
CA PHE A 135 3.11 -1.07 13.40
C PHE A 135 3.22 -0.68 11.92
N PHE A 136 3.36 0.62 11.62
CA PHE A 136 3.60 1.08 10.25
C PHE A 136 4.94 0.59 9.72
N ARG A 137 6.00 0.67 10.53
CA ARG A 137 7.35 0.22 10.15
C ARG A 137 7.37 -1.25 9.75
N GLU A 138 6.72 -2.13 10.51
CA GLU A 138 6.63 -3.56 10.16
C GLU A 138 5.99 -3.80 8.79
N GLN A 139 4.91 -3.10 8.49
CA GLN A 139 4.25 -3.19 7.19
C GLN A 139 5.14 -2.66 6.07
N LEU A 140 5.73 -1.48 6.28
CA LEU A 140 6.58 -0.80 5.30
C LEU A 140 7.86 -1.58 5.02
N GLU A 141 8.46 -2.26 6.00
CA GLU A 141 9.62 -3.14 5.78
C GLU A 141 9.30 -4.27 4.80
N ALA A 142 8.13 -4.90 4.93
CA ALA A 142 7.70 -5.93 3.99
C ALA A 142 7.44 -5.36 2.59
N LEU A 143 6.79 -4.18 2.50
CA LEU A 143 6.47 -3.52 1.24
C LEU A 143 7.72 -3.05 0.49
N PHE A 144 8.63 -2.36 1.16
CA PHE A 144 9.91 -1.93 0.58
C PHE A 144 10.78 -3.12 0.19
N GLY A 145 10.85 -4.15 1.04
CA GLY A 145 11.57 -5.39 0.74
C GLY A 145 11.05 -6.12 -0.50
N ALA A 146 9.76 -5.98 -0.82
CA ALA A 146 9.13 -6.54 -2.02
C ALA A 146 9.25 -5.64 -3.27
N GLY A 147 9.78 -4.42 -3.14
CA GLY A 147 10.10 -3.55 -4.28
C GLY A 147 8.93 -2.73 -4.82
N ILE A 148 8.21 -2.01 -3.94
CA ILE A 148 7.26 -0.94 -4.33
C ILE A 148 7.96 0.26 -5.00
N ASP A 149 7.24 1.04 -5.81
CA ASP A 149 7.77 2.28 -6.41
C ASP A 149 7.56 3.51 -5.52
N LEU A 150 6.45 3.57 -4.80
CA LEU A 150 6.06 4.67 -3.90
C LEU A 150 5.09 4.19 -2.83
N VAL A 151 4.77 5.05 -1.86
CA VAL A 151 3.77 4.80 -0.81
C VAL A 151 2.64 5.81 -0.91
N ILE A 152 1.41 5.33 -0.83
CA ILE A 152 0.20 6.11 -0.61
C ILE A 152 -0.30 5.80 0.80
N PHE A 153 -0.28 6.83 1.64
CA PHE A 153 -1.01 6.83 2.90
C PHE A 153 -2.40 7.39 2.65
N GLU A 154 -3.40 6.52 2.63
CA GLU A 154 -4.76 6.86 2.25
C GLU A 154 -5.75 6.73 3.42
N THR A 155 -6.79 7.57 3.38
CA THR A 155 -7.94 7.49 4.29
C THR A 155 -7.57 7.63 5.78
N PHE A 156 -6.56 8.45 6.10
CA PHE A 156 -6.26 8.81 7.49
C PHE A 156 -7.25 9.87 7.97
N GLY A 157 -7.84 9.65 9.14
CA GLY A 157 -8.71 10.63 9.82
C GLY A 157 -7.99 11.45 10.91
N ASP A 158 -6.74 11.11 11.23
CA ASP A 158 -5.93 11.78 12.24
C ASP A 158 -4.54 12.13 11.70
N LEU A 159 -4.16 13.40 11.82
CA LEU A 159 -2.89 13.91 11.30
C LEU A 159 -1.68 13.40 12.10
N ASN A 160 -1.83 13.13 13.40
CA ASN A 160 -0.75 12.62 14.22
C ASN A 160 -0.47 11.15 13.89
N GLU A 161 -1.49 10.34 13.65
CA GLU A 161 -1.34 8.98 13.13
C GLU A 161 -0.62 8.98 11.76
N LEU A 162 -1.06 9.85 10.84
CA LEU A 162 -0.42 9.98 9.53
C LEU A 162 1.05 10.41 9.65
N ARG A 163 1.35 11.33 10.58
CA ARG A 163 2.74 11.75 10.85
C ARG A 163 3.61 10.56 11.24
N GLU A 164 3.13 9.68 12.12
CA GLU A 164 3.88 8.49 12.51
C GLU A 164 4.06 7.51 11.35
N ALA A 165 3.07 7.36 10.46
CA ALA A 165 3.21 6.56 9.24
C ALA A 165 4.28 7.12 8.31
N VAL A 166 4.30 8.44 8.10
CA VAL A 166 5.33 9.13 7.30
C VAL A 166 6.72 8.97 7.91
N TYR A 167 6.86 9.10 9.23
CA TYR A 167 8.13 8.86 9.91
C TYR A 167 8.59 7.42 9.74
N ALA A 168 7.72 6.44 9.91
CA ALA A 168 8.04 5.04 9.67
C ALA A 168 8.55 4.82 8.23
N ALA A 169 7.91 5.40 7.21
CA ALA A 169 8.38 5.25 5.83
C ALA A 169 9.74 5.90 5.58
N ARG A 170 10.04 7.04 6.23
CA ARG A 170 11.36 7.67 6.13
C ARG A 170 12.45 6.88 6.85
N GLU A 171 12.13 6.29 8.00
CA GLU A 171 13.05 5.42 8.74
C GLU A 171 13.36 4.14 7.95
N THR A 172 12.36 3.53 7.30
CA THR A 172 12.54 2.28 6.57
C THR A 172 13.10 2.46 5.15
N GLY A 173 12.52 3.38 4.38
CA GLY A 173 12.83 3.56 2.95
C GLY A 173 13.84 4.68 2.67
N GLY A 174 14.23 5.45 3.69
CA GLY A 174 15.12 6.60 3.53
C GLY A 174 14.45 7.81 2.84
N PRO A 175 15.26 8.75 2.31
CA PRO A 175 14.75 9.99 1.74
C PRO A 175 14.23 9.86 0.30
N ASP A 176 14.62 8.82 -0.45
CA ASP A 176 14.30 8.72 -1.87
C ASP A 176 12.82 8.43 -2.18
N PRO A 177 12.14 7.48 -1.50
CA PRO A 177 10.76 7.11 -1.83
C PRO A 177 9.82 8.30 -1.90
N VAL A 178 8.93 8.27 -2.91
CA VAL A 178 7.82 9.20 -3.02
C VAL A 178 6.74 8.76 -2.03
N LEU A 179 6.27 9.71 -1.22
CA LEU A 179 5.18 9.51 -0.28
C LEU A 179 4.05 10.45 -0.68
N ILE A 180 2.85 9.90 -0.89
CA ILE A 180 1.61 10.65 -1.03
C ILE A 180 0.86 10.46 0.29
N ALA A 181 0.50 11.56 0.94
CA ALA A 181 -0.09 11.54 2.27
C ALA A 181 -1.44 12.26 2.23
N GLN A 182 -2.52 11.52 2.48
CA GLN A 182 -3.88 12.01 2.45
C GLN A 182 -4.49 11.97 3.85
N VAL A 183 -5.06 13.10 4.28
CA VAL A 183 -6.00 13.17 5.41
C VAL A 183 -7.37 13.52 4.85
N THR A 184 -8.42 12.84 5.30
CA THR A 184 -9.82 13.04 4.91
C THR A 184 -10.74 13.18 6.10
#